data_AF-H8MVN5-F1
#
_entry.id   AF-H8MVN5-F1
#
_cell.length_a   1.000
_cell.length_b   1.000
_cell.length_c   1.000
_cell.angle_alpha   90.00
_cell.angle_beta   90.00
_cell.angle_gamma   90.00
#
_symmetry.space_group_name_H-M   'P 1'
#
loop_
_entity.id
_entity.type
_entity.pdbx_description
1 polymer ?
#
loop_
_entity_poly.entity_id
_entity_poly.type
_entity_poly.pdbx_seq_one_letter_code
_entity_poly.pdbx_strand_id
1 'polypeptide(L)' 'MAIYGVAKMMHRSPEEVRSWAWSDVVSLLAYSALEKEEFDRRIQQNPAASHGAPASGPSTTTTVYRFGPSTAPKR' A
#
# COMPACT_ATOMS: atom_id res chain seq x y z
N MET A 1 -3.40 -25.28 1.61
CA MET A 1 -3.91 -23.92 1.90
C MET A 1 -2.82 -22.86 1.82
N ALA A 2 -1.66 -23.01 2.48
CA ALA A 2 -0.58 -22.01 2.50
C ALA A 2 -0.07 -21.55 1.11
N ILE A 3 0.17 -22.48 0.18
CA ILE A 3 0.72 -22.19 -1.15
C ILE A 3 -0.20 -21.26 -1.97
N TYR A 4 -1.52 -21.51 -1.95
CA TYR A 4 -2.47 -20.67 -2.67
C TYR A 4 -2.58 -19.26 -2.08
N GLY A 5 -2.46 -19.13 -0.74
CA GLY A 5 -2.43 -17.83 -0.07
C GLY A 5 -1.19 -17.02 -0.46
N VAL A 6 -0.03 -17.65 -0.47
CA VAL A 6 1.23 -17.01 -0.90
C VAL A 6 1.21 -16.67 -2.39
N ALA A 7 0.70 -17.56 -3.25
CA ALA A 7 0.54 -17.31 -4.68
C ALA A 7 -0.33 -16.07 -4.96
N LYS A 8 -1.44 -15.93 -4.24
CA LYS A 8 -2.32 -14.76 -4.35
C LYS A 8 -1.63 -13.48 -3.88
N MET A 9 -0.89 -13.53 -2.77
CA MET A 9 -0.18 -12.38 -2.21
C MET A 9 0.96 -11.90 -3.11
N MET A 10 1.70 -12.84 -3.71
CA MET A 10 2.85 -12.55 -4.57
C MET A 10 2.48 -12.37 -6.04
N HIS A 11 1.19 -12.48 -6.38
CA HIS A 11 0.69 -12.48 -7.76
C HIS A 11 1.39 -13.50 -8.67
N ARG A 12 1.69 -14.69 -8.13
CA ARG A 12 2.36 -15.80 -8.82
C ARG A 12 1.44 -17.00 -9.00
N SER A 13 1.84 -17.92 -9.87
CA SER A 13 1.14 -19.20 -10.02
C SER A 13 1.42 -20.11 -8.81
N PRO A 14 0.46 -20.94 -8.35
CA PRO A 14 0.70 -21.93 -7.30
C PRO A 14 1.85 -22.89 -7.63
N GLU A 15 2.05 -23.19 -8.91
CA GLU A 15 3.11 -24.05 -9.44
C GLU A 15 4.49 -23.41 -9.26
N GLU A 16 4.60 -22.11 -9.48
CA GLU A 16 5.82 -21.34 -9.23
C GLU A 16 6.13 -21.24 -7.73
N VAL A 17 5.11 -21.07 -6.87
CA VAL A 17 5.32 -21.03 -5.41
C VAL A 17 5.72 -22.40 -4.86
N ARG A 18 5.33 -23.51 -5.51
CA ARG A 18 5.76 -24.86 -5.12
C ARG A 18 7.25 -25.10 -5.29
N SER A 19 7.92 -24.35 -6.17
CA SER A 19 9.37 -24.48 -6.36
C SER A 19 10.19 -23.64 -5.37
N TRP A 20 9.54 -22.79 -4.57
CA TRP A 20 10.22 -21.96 -3.59
C TRP A 20 10.69 -22.78 -2.39
N ALA A 21 11.76 -22.29 -1.74
CA ALA A 21 12.20 -22.89 -0.49
C ALA A 21 11.11 -22.72 0.58
N TRP A 22 10.87 -23.79 1.34
CA TRP A 22 9.85 -23.76 2.38
C TRP A 22 10.13 -22.70 3.46
N SER A 23 11.41 -22.40 3.73
CA SER A 23 11.84 -21.32 4.61
C SER A 23 11.29 -19.95 4.17
N ASP A 24 11.26 -19.70 2.87
CA ASP A 24 10.84 -18.42 2.30
C ASP A 24 9.33 -18.29 2.39
N VAL A 25 8.61 -19.39 2.11
CA VAL A 25 7.15 -19.47 2.27
C VAL A 25 6.74 -19.20 3.72
N VAL A 26 7.43 -19.81 4.69
CA VAL A 26 7.16 -19.60 6.13
C VAL A 26 7.50 -18.18 6.56
N SER A 27 8.65 -17.65 6.13
CA SER A 27 9.08 -16.29 6.47
C SER A 27 8.08 -15.26 5.96
N LEU A 28 7.65 -15.40 4.70
CA LEU A 28 6.68 -14.51 4.07
C LEU A 28 5.31 -14.57 4.78
N LEU A 29 4.87 -15.76 5.19
CA LEU A 29 3.64 -15.91 5.97
C LEU A 29 3.75 -15.23 7.34
N ALA A 30 4.89 -15.37 8.02
CA ALA A 30 5.13 -14.71 9.30
C ALA A 30 5.10 -13.17 9.17
N TYR A 31 5.73 -12.62 8.13
CA TYR A 31 5.66 -11.18 7.84
C TYR A 31 4.23 -10.72 7.53
N SER A 32 3.48 -11.47 6.71
CA SER A 32 2.09 -11.12 6.38
C SER A 32 1.15 -11.12 7.59
N ALA A 33 1.40 -11.97 8.59
CA ALA A 33 0.62 -12.02 9.81
C ALA A 33 0.81 -10.75 10.66
N LEU A 34 2.05 -10.23 10.71
CA LEU A 34 2.37 -8.98 11.41
C LEU A 34 1.72 -7.77 10.74
N GLU A 35 1.77 -7.70 9.39
CA GLU A 35 1.11 -6.63 8.65
C GLU A 35 -0.41 -6.67 8.81
N LYS A 36 -1.00 -7.87 8.81
CA LYS A 36 -2.43 -8.03 9.06
C LYS A 36 -2.81 -7.54 10.46
N GLU A 37 -2.05 -7.86 11.48
CA GLU A 37 -2.30 -7.38 12.85
C GLU A 37 -2.17 -5.86 12.95
N GLU A 38 -1.20 -5.25 12.25
CA GLU A 38 -1.09 -3.80 12.19
C GLU A 38 -2.26 -3.15 11.44
N PHE A 39 -2.69 -3.74 10.33
CA PHE A 39 -3.84 -3.27 9.56
C PHE A 39 -5.14 -3.38 10.36
N ASP A 40 -5.37 -4.53 11.01
CA ASP A 40 -6.55 -4.76 11.86
C ASP A 40 -6.57 -3.74 13.01
N ARG A 41 -5.42 -3.46 13.64
CA ARG A 41 -5.30 -2.38 14.66
C ARG A 41 -5.68 -1.01 14.10
N ARG A 42 -5.21 -0.65 12.90
CA ARG A 42 -5.53 0.63 12.25
C ARG A 42 -7.02 0.74 11.90
N ILE A 43 -7.64 -0.34 11.41
CA ILE A 43 -9.08 -0.38 11.13
C ILE A 43 -9.90 -0.27 12.42
N GLN A 44 -9.51 -0.99 13.48
CA GLN A 44 -10.22 -0.94 14.76
C GLN A 44 -10.14 0.46 15.40
N GLN A 45 -9.03 1.17 15.21
CA GLN A 45 -8.85 2.53 15.72
C GLN A 45 -9.55 3.60 14.85
N ASN A 46 -9.91 3.29 13.61
CA ASN A 46 -10.62 4.22 12.73
C ASN A 46 -11.76 3.54 11.94
N PRO A 47 -12.95 3.39 12.55
CA PRO A 47 -14.10 2.73 11.93
C PRO A 47 -14.59 3.39 10.63
N ALA A 48 -14.23 4.66 10.39
CA ALA A 48 -14.64 5.42 9.21
C ALA A 48 -13.94 4.97 7.91
N ALA A 49 -12.90 4.14 7.98
CA ALA A 49 -12.18 3.63 6.82
C ALA A 49 -12.87 2.43 6.13
N SER A 50 -13.93 1.87 6.74
CA SER A 50 -14.50 0.57 6.35
C SER A 50 -15.73 0.62 5.43
N HIS A 51 -16.17 1.81 5.00
CA HIS A 51 -17.31 1.95 4.08
C HIS A 51 -16.93 2.74 2.82
N GLY A 52 -16.57 2.00 1.76
CA GLY A 52 -16.91 2.33 0.37
C GLY A 52 -16.56 3.73 -0.14
N ALA A 53 -15.34 4.22 0.10
CA ALA A 53 -14.84 5.42 -0.57
C ALA A 53 -13.65 5.05 -1.46
N PRO A 54 -13.55 5.56 -2.71
CA PRO A 54 -12.25 5.59 -3.37
C PRO A 54 -11.31 6.33 -2.41
N ALA A 55 -10.10 5.83 -2.23
CA ALA A 55 -9.11 6.48 -1.39
C ALA A 55 -8.81 7.88 -1.95
N SER A 56 -9.60 8.88 -1.56
CA SER A 56 -9.20 10.27 -1.58
C SER A 56 -8.09 10.34 -0.55
N GLY A 57 -6.85 10.21 -1.04
CA GLY A 57 -5.66 10.54 -0.28
C GLY A 57 -5.78 11.96 0.29
N PRO A 58 -4.90 12.33 1.24
CA PRO A 58 -4.90 13.69 1.78
C PRO A 58 -4.90 14.67 0.62
N SER A 59 -6.00 15.42 0.48
CA SER A 59 -6.14 16.45 -0.55
C SER A 59 -5.08 17.50 -0.25
N THR A 60 -3.92 17.34 -0.88
CA THR A 60 -2.78 18.21 -0.72
C THR A 60 -3.08 19.43 -1.56
N THR A 61 -3.72 20.43 -0.95
CA THR A 61 -3.88 21.76 -1.54
C THR A 61 -2.49 22.33 -1.76
N THR A 62 -1.97 22.18 -2.97
CA THR A 62 -0.68 22.72 -3.37
C THR A 62 -0.91 24.14 -3.88
N THR A 63 -0.67 25.13 -3.02
CA THR A 63 -0.65 26.53 -3.46
C THR A 63 0.60 26.77 -4.30
N VAL A 64 0.45 26.82 -5.63
CA VAL A 64 1.56 27.10 -6.54
C VAL A 64 1.75 28.62 -6.63
N TYR A 65 2.77 29.16 -5.97
CA TYR A 65 3.24 30.52 -6.24
C TYR A 65 4.02 30.53 -7.55
N ARG A 66 3.37 30.97 -8.63
CA ARG A 66 4.05 31.22 -9.90
C ARG A 66 4.70 32.60 -9.86
N PHE A 67 6.02 32.63 -9.67
CA PHE A 67 6.82 33.78 -10.07
C PHE A 67 6.85 33.82 -11.60
N GLY A 68 6.04 34.69 -12.19
CA GLY A 68 6.20 35.04 -13.60
C GLY A 68 7.57 35.71 -13.82
N PRO A 69 8.16 35.61 -15.02
CA PRO A 69 9.35 36.38 -15.35
C PRO A 69 9.03 37.86 -15.12
N SER A 70 9.82 38.51 -14.28
CA SER A 70 9.75 39.93 -14.01
C SER A 70 9.98 40.68 -15.34
N THR A 71 8.90 41.14 -15.97
CA THR A 71 9.02 42.28 -16.87
C THR A 71 9.27 43.48 -15.97
N ALA A 72 10.55 43.80 -15.79
CA ALA A 72 10.98 45.01 -15.13
C ALA A 72 10.19 46.22 -15.68
N PRO A 73 9.79 47.19 -14.85
CA PRO A 73 9.18 48.40 -15.35
C PRO A 73 10.22 49.16 -16.17
N LYS A 74 9.94 49.37 -17.46
CA LYS A 74 10.71 50.30 -18.29
C LYS A 74 10.36 51.72 -17.82
N ARG A 75 11.38 52.44 -17.35
CA ARG A 75 11.33 53.86 -16.98
C ARG A 75 10.68 54.73 -18.05
#